data_AF-A0A258SVM7-F1
#
_entry.id   AF-A0A258SVM7-F1
#
_cell.length_a   1.000
_cell.length_b   1.000
_cell.length_c   1.000
_cell.angle_alpha   90.00
_cell.angle_beta   90.00
_cell.angle_gamma   90.00
#
_symmetry.space_group_name_H-M   'P 1'
#
loop_
_entity.id
_entity.type
_entity.pdbx_description
1 polymer ?
#
loop_
_entity_poly.entity_id
_entity_poly.type
_entity_poly.pdbx_seq_one_letter_code
_entity_poly.pdbx_strand_id
1 'polypeptide(L)'
;MHKSKLKQISLAVCLALVPIYGFAAGLGKLNVNSGLGEPLRAEIELLSLTPDELASLTASVAPEEAYAVQGIPRLGIHNNIRVELTKAADGSPILKLSSAQPVSDPYLDMLIQVDWSSGRLL
;
A
#
# COMPACT_ATOMS: atom_id res chain seq x y z
N MET A 1 2.56 -68.04 -24.76
CA MET A 1 3.44 -67.16 -23.96
C MET A 1 2.92 -65.74 -24.02
N HIS A 2 2.35 -65.29 -22.91
CA HIS A 2 1.77 -63.96 -22.68
C HIS A 2 2.85 -62.87 -22.70
N LYS A 3 2.65 -61.80 -23.46
CA LYS A 3 3.33 -60.52 -23.20
C LYS A 3 2.29 -59.39 -23.26
N SER A 4 1.81 -59.02 -22.07
CA SER A 4 0.92 -57.88 -21.84
C SER A 4 1.56 -56.58 -22.35
N LYS A 5 0.86 -55.89 -23.26
CA LYS A 5 1.16 -54.52 -23.71
C LYS A 5 0.08 -53.55 -23.22
N LEU A 6 -0.46 -53.77 -22.03
CA LEU A 6 -1.35 -52.85 -21.34
C LEU A 6 -0.56 -52.15 -20.22
N LYS A 7 0.26 -51.15 -20.57
CA LYS A 7 0.94 -50.33 -19.55
C LYS A 7 1.55 -49.03 -20.10
N GLN A 8 0.77 -48.19 -20.78
CA GLN A 8 1.15 -46.78 -20.99
C GLN A 8 -0.07 -45.85 -20.93
N ILE A 9 -0.81 -45.92 -19.82
CA ILE A 9 -1.62 -44.79 -19.34
C ILE A 9 -0.83 -44.24 -18.14
N SER A 10 -0.31 -43.02 -18.27
CA SER A 10 0.05 -42.07 -17.20
C SER A 10 0.74 -40.89 -17.88
N LEU A 11 -0.01 -39.83 -18.20
CA LEU A 11 -0.12 -38.62 -17.36
C LEU A 11 1.20 -37.86 -17.27
N ALA A 12 1.32 -36.80 -18.08
CA ALA A 12 2.29 -35.72 -17.87
C ALA A 12 1.67 -34.38 -18.29
N VAL A 13 0.55 -34.02 -17.68
CA VAL A 13 0.15 -32.62 -17.56
C VAL A 13 0.71 -32.14 -16.23
N CYS A 14 1.99 -31.77 -16.23
CA CYS A 14 2.56 -30.95 -15.17
C CYS A 14 2.50 -29.50 -15.66
N LEU A 15 1.31 -28.92 -15.66
CA LEU A 15 1.19 -27.47 -15.71
C LEU A 15 1.72 -26.98 -14.36
N ALA A 16 3.00 -26.62 -14.33
CA ALA A 16 3.62 -26.00 -13.17
C ALA A 16 2.91 -24.67 -12.92
N LEU A 17 1.85 -24.70 -12.11
CA LEU A 17 1.37 -23.54 -11.37
C LEU A 17 2.45 -23.21 -10.35
N VAL A 18 3.54 -22.58 -10.80
CA VAL A 18 4.44 -21.90 -9.88
C VAL A 18 3.64 -20.72 -9.35
N PRO A 19 3.29 -20.68 -8.06
CA PRO A 19 2.70 -19.48 -7.50
C PRO A 19 3.76 -18.38 -7.68
N ILE A 20 3.44 -17.39 -8.51
CA ILE A 20 4.21 -16.16 -8.54
C ILE A 20 3.94 -15.54 -7.17
N TYR A 21 4.90 -15.67 -6.27
CA TYR A 21 4.87 -14.99 -4.97
C TYR A 21 4.97 -13.49 -5.26
N GLY A 22 3.81 -12.85 -5.47
CA GLY A 22 3.71 -11.39 -5.45
C GLY A 22 3.76 -10.97 -4.01
N PHE A 23 4.90 -10.47 -3.55
CA PHE A 23 4.90 -9.62 -2.37
C PHE A 23 4.14 -8.36 -2.77
N ALA A 24 2.87 -8.28 -2.36
CA ALA A 24 2.11 -7.06 -2.55
C ALA A 24 2.67 -6.03 -1.56
N ALA A 25 3.02 -4.85 -2.07
CA ALA A 25 3.26 -3.71 -1.23
C ALA A 25 2.07 -3.53 -0.28
N GLY A 26 2.33 -3.55 1.02
CA GLY A 26 1.32 -3.42 2.05
C GLY A 26 1.46 -2.10 2.79
N LEU A 27 0.33 -1.46 3.08
CA LEU A 27 0.30 -0.44 4.13
C LEU A 27 0.15 -1.15 5.47
N GLY A 28 1.06 -0.82 6.39
CA GLY A 28 1.03 -1.29 7.77
C GLY A 28 0.19 -0.38 8.65
N LYS A 29 0.59 -0.28 9.92
CA LYS A 29 -0.14 0.49 10.91
C LYS A 29 0.02 1.99 10.65
N LEU A 30 -1.08 2.73 10.83
CA LEU A 30 -1.07 4.18 10.99
C LEU A 30 -0.82 4.53 12.46
N ASN A 31 0.19 5.35 12.71
CA ASN A 31 0.47 5.94 14.02
C ASN A 31 0.27 7.46 13.95
N VAL A 32 -0.46 8.03 14.91
CA VAL A 32 -0.76 9.46 14.95
C VAL A 32 -0.09 10.07 16.18
N ASN A 33 0.78 11.04 15.94
CA ASN A 33 1.66 11.68 16.92
C ASN A 33 1.27 13.17 17.12
N SER A 34 0.01 13.51 16.86
CA SER A 34 -0.57 14.85 17.01
C SER A 34 -1.95 14.77 17.66
N GLY A 35 -2.26 15.74 18.53
CA GLY A 35 -3.58 15.87 19.13
C GLY A 35 -4.56 16.70 18.28
N LEU A 36 -5.81 16.78 18.74
CA LEU A 36 -6.82 17.66 18.15
C LEU A 36 -6.40 19.13 18.31
N GLY A 37 -6.55 19.92 17.26
CA GLY A 37 -6.12 21.32 17.24
C GLY A 37 -4.62 21.51 17.00
N GLU A 38 -3.87 20.44 16.72
CA GLU A 38 -2.48 20.52 16.29
C GLU A 38 -2.34 20.23 14.78
N PRO A 39 -1.26 20.69 14.13
CA PRO A 39 -0.89 20.18 12.82
C PRO A 39 -0.69 18.66 12.87
N LEU A 40 -1.24 17.97 11.87
CA LEU A 40 -1.15 16.53 11.73
C LEU A 40 0.32 16.11 11.70
N ARG A 41 0.64 15.10 12.51
CA ARG A 41 1.88 14.33 12.43
C ARG A 41 1.50 12.88 12.53
N ALA A 42 1.65 12.14 11.44
CA ALA A 42 1.34 10.73 11.42
C ALA A 42 2.34 9.96 10.56
N GLU A 43 2.45 8.68 10.82
CA GLU A 43 3.37 7.77 10.16
C GLU A 43 2.61 6.51 9.75
N ILE A 44 2.79 6.06 8.52
CA ILE A 44 2.26 4.79 8.02
C ILE A 44 3.45 3.89 7.70
N GLU A 45 3.47 2.72 8.34
CA GLU A 45 4.49 1.71 8.05
C GLU A 45 4.31 1.15 6.64
N LEU A 46 5.43 0.89 5.94
CA LEU A 46 5.40 0.19 4.66
C LEU A 46 5.88 -1.25 4.85
N LEU A 47 5.04 -2.20 4.42
CA LEU A 47 5.28 -3.63 4.58
C LEU A 47 5.55 -4.28 3.22
N SER A 48 6.38 -5.32 3.24
CA SER A 48 6.54 -6.25 2.10
C SER A 48 6.95 -5.60 0.76
N LEU A 49 7.71 -4.50 0.79
CA LEU A 49 8.27 -3.86 -0.40
C LEU A 49 9.66 -4.39 -0.73
N THR A 50 9.91 -4.66 -2.00
CA THR A 50 11.27 -4.86 -2.50
C THR A 50 12.02 -3.53 -2.62
N PRO A 51 13.37 -3.53 -2.64
CA PRO A 51 14.15 -2.30 -2.82
C PRO A 51 13.82 -1.54 -4.12
N ASP A 52 13.51 -2.25 -5.20
CA ASP A 52 13.18 -1.66 -6.50
C ASP A 52 11.80 -0.99 -6.47
N GLU A 53 10.82 -1.61 -5.80
CA GLU A 53 9.50 -1.01 -5.60
C GLU A 53 9.61 0.25 -4.74
N LEU A 54 10.35 0.19 -3.63
CA LEU A 54 10.59 1.34 -2.76
C LEU A 54 11.25 2.51 -3.51
N ALA A 55 12.17 2.22 -4.43
CA ALA A 55 12.84 3.24 -5.23
C ALA A 55 11.91 3.94 -6.24
N SER A 56 10.86 3.25 -6.70
CA SER A 56 9.85 3.79 -7.62
C SER A 56 8.57 4.27 -6.92
N LEU A 57 8.49 4.11 -5.59
CA LEU A 57 7.30 4.40 -4.81
C LEU A 57 7.03 5.89 -4.73
N THR A 58 5.81 6.27 -5.07
CA THR A 58 5.27 7.61 -4.86
C THR A 58 3.98 7.48 -4.05
N ALA A 59 3.78 8.39 -3.10
CA ALA A 59 2.60 8.39 -2.25
C ALA A 59 2.03 9.79 -2.15
N SER A 60 0.70 9.89 -2.18
CA SER A 60 0.00 11.16 -2.09
C SER A 60 -1.39 10.96 -1.48
N VAL A 61 -1.99 12.06 -1.02
CA VAL A 61 -3.42 12.05 -0.69
C VAL A 61 -4.20 11.79 -1.97
N ALA A 62 -5.14 10.85 -1.92
CA ALA A 62 -5.86 10.43 -3.10
C ALA A 62 -6.61 11.60 -3.78
N PRO A 63 -6.76 11.55 -5.11
CA PRO A 63 -7.44 12.59 -5.85
C PRO A 63 -8.95 12.53 -5.61
N GLU A 64 -9.67 13.58 -5.99
CA GLU A 64 -11.11 13.73 -5.71
C GLU A 64 -11.96 12.58 -6.27
N GLU A 65 -11.56 12.05 -7.42
CA GLU A 65 -12.25 10.93 -8.07
C GLU A 65 -12.19 9.66 -7.22
N ALA A 66 -11.08 9.41 -6.52
CA ALA A 66 -10.95 8.25 -5.65
C ALA A 66 -11.86 8.35 -4.41
N TYR A 67 -11.97 9.55 -3.83
CA TYR A 67 -12.91 9.81 -2.73
C TYR A 67 -14.37 9.62 -3.18
N ALA A 68 -14.72 10.13 -4.37
CA ALA A 68 -16.05 9.97 -4.95
C ALA A 68 -16.42 8.50 -5.16
N VAL A 69 -15.49 7.67 -5.66
CA VAL A 69 -15.69 6.22 -5.85
C VAL A 69 -15.92 5.50 -4.51
N GLN A 70 -15.23 5.91 -3.45
CA GLN A 70 -15.40 5.32 -2.11
C GLN A 70 -16.60 5.89 -1.34
N GLY A 71 -17.27 6.92 -1.88
CA GLY A 71 -18.36 7.60 -1.19
C GLY A 71 -17.92 8.39 0.05
N ILE A 72 -16.63 8.74 0.15
CA ILE A 72 -16.07 9.50 1.28
C ILE A 72 -15.99 10.98 0.88
N PRO A 73 -16.52 11.91 1.70
CA PRO A 73 -16.37 13.34 1.44
C PRO A 73 -14.91 13.79 1.50
N ARG A 74 -14.44 14.49 0.45
CA ARG A 74 -13.09 15.06 0.45
C ARG A 74 -13.10 16.45 1.11
N LEU A 75 -12.45 16.56 2.27
CA LEU A 75 -12.38 17.82 3.03
C LEU A 75 -11.25 18.73 2.53
N GLY A 76 -11.41 20.04 2.73
CA GLY A 76 -10.38 21.03 2.33
C GLY A 76 -9.03 20.84 3.01
N ILE A 77 -9.01 20.26 4.23
CA ILE A 77 -7.79 19.96 4.98
C ILE A 77 -6.91 18.94 4.25
N HIS A 78 -7.49 18.04 3.43
CA HIS A 78 -6.75 17.04 2.66
C HIS A 78 -5.77 17.66 1.67
N ASN A 79 -6.06 18.86 1.16
CA ASN A 79 -5.15 19.60 0.27
C ASN A 79 -3.89 20.11 0.99
N ASN A 80 -3.94 20.23 2.31
CA ASN A 80 -2.86 20.75 3.13
C ASN A 80 -2.01 19.64 3.76
N ILE A 81 -2.30 18.37 3.46
CA ILE A 81 -1.54 17.22 3.95
C ILE A 81 -0.48 16.85 2.92
N ARG A 82 0.76 16.81 3.38
CA ARG A 82 1.93 16.37 2.64
C ARG A 82 2.28 14.95 3.07
N VAL A 83 2.57 14.11 2.08
CA VAL A 83 3.03 12.74 2.27
C VAL A 83 4.46 12.65 1.78
N GLU A 84 5.36 12.12 2.60
CA GLU A 84 6.78 11.96 2.29
C GLU A 84 7.25 10.54 2.61
N LEU A 85 7.92 9.90 1.67
CA LEU A 85 8.61 8.63 1.92
C LEU A 85 9.91 8.90 2.68
N THR A 86 10.05 8.31 3.86
CA THR A 86 11.25 8.45 4.69
C THR A 86 11.56 7.13 5.42
N LYS A 87 12.58 7.16 6.27
CA LYS A 87 12.94 6.04 7.15
C LYS A 87 12.69 6.41 8.59
N ALA A 88 12.12 5.48 9.35
CA ALA A 88 12.00 5.59 10.79
C ALA A 88 13.38 5.47 11.47
N ALA A 89 13.41 5.69 12.79
CA ALA A 89 14.64 5.63 13.58
C ALA A 89 15.32 4.24 13.56
N ASP A 90 14.54 3.18 13.36
CA ASP A 90 15.03 1.80 13.21
C ASP A 90 15.45 1.45 11.77
N GLY A 91 15.31 2.39 10.84
CA GLY A 91 15.65 2.24 9.43
C GLY A 91 14.54 1.67 8.55
N SER A 92 13.38 1.34 9.11
CA SER A 92 12.23 0.84 8.35
C SER A 92 11.62 1.94 7.46
N PRO A 93 11.14 1.60 6.24
CA PRO A 93 10.49 2.57 5.37
C PRO A 93 9.11 2.95 5.89
N ILE A 94 8.83 4.26 5.94
CA ILE A 94 7.55 4.81 6.40
C ILE A 94 7.08 5.92 5.46
N LEU A 95 5.77 6.12 5.38
CA LEU A 95 5.20 7.35 4.86
C LEU A 95 4.93 8.29 6.04
N LYS A 96 5.56 9.46 6.01
CA LYS A 96 5.30 10.53 6.97
C LYS A 96 4.26 11.47 6.41
N LEU A 97 3.21 11.69 7.19
CA LEU A 97 2.12 12.59 6.87
C LEU A 97 2.21 13.82 7.78
N SER A 98 2.14 14.99 7.17
CA SER A 98 2.18 16.25 7.90
C SER A 98 1.21 17.26 7.31
N SER A 99 0.55 18.07 8.15
CA SER A 99 -0.24 19.21 7.69
C SER A 99 0.41 20.53 8.07
N ALA A 100 0.18 21.56 7.26
CA ALA A 100 0.57 22.92 7.62
C ALA A 100 -0.43 23.58 8.58
N GLN A 101 -1.70 23.17 8.53
CA GLN A 101 -2.80 23.72 9.32
C GLN A 101 -3.24 22.75 10.41
N PRO A 102 -3.71 23.24 11.57
CA PRO A 102 -4.29 22.40 12.61
C PRO A 102 -5.46 21.54 12.12
N VAL A 103 -5.53 20.30 12.61
CA VAL A 103 -6.69 19.43 12.41
C VAL A 103 -7.64 19.57 13.59
N SER A 104 -8.80 20.17 13.39
CA SER A 104 -9.79 20.42 14.44
C SER A 104 -10.92 19.39 14.50
N ASP A 105 -10.99 18.50 13.51
CA ASP A 105 -11.99 17.43 13.47
C ASP A 105 -11.47 16.20 14.25
N PRO A 106 -12.23 15.65 15.21
CA PRO A 106 -11.86 14.42 15.91
C PRO A 106 -11.76 13.19 15.00
N TYR A 107 -12.42 13.21 13.84
CA TYR A 107 -12.39 12.12 12.87
C TYR A 107 -11.99 12.65 11.50
N LEU A 108 -10.85 12.17 10.98
CA LEU A 108 -10.35 12.55 9.67
C LEU A 108 -10.21 11.30 8.79
N ASP A 109 -11.21 11.09 7.94
CA ASP A 109 -11.18 10.01 6.96
C ASP A 109 -10.39 10.44 5.73
N MET A 110 -9.30 9.72 5.46
CA MET A 110 -8.37 10.05 4.38
C MET A 110 -7.97 8.82 3.60
N LEU A 111 -7.96 8.95 2.28
CA LEU A 111 -7.45 7.97 1.34
C LEU A 111 -6.02 8.35 0.94
N ILE A 112 -5.13 7.36 0.94
CA ILE A 112 -3.72 7.51 0.54
C ILE A 112 -3.49 6.66 -0.69
N GLN A 113 -3.16 7.32 -1.80
CA GLN A 113 -2.75 6.63 -3.01
C GLN A 113 -1.26 6.38 -2.98
N VAL A 114 -0.86 5.14 -3.20
CA VAL A 114 0.52 4.71 -3.35
C VAL A 114 0.69 4.05 -4.71
N ASP A 115 1.63 4.54 -5.51
CA ASP A 115 1.95 4.06 -6.85
C ASP A 115 3.42 3.64 -6.91
N TRP A 116 3.70 2.51 -7.55
CA TRP A 116 5.05 2.04 -7.82
C TRP A 116 5.10 1.34 -9.19
N SER A 117 6.30 0.92 -9.62
CA SER A 117 6.51 0.40 -10.99
C SER A 117 5.65 -0.80 -11.38
N SER A 118 5.27 -1.66 -10.43
CA SER A 118 4.50 -2.88 -10.68
C SER A 118 3.04 -2.80 -10.24
N GLY A 119 2.58 -1.69 -9.65
CA GLY A 119 1.23 -1.62 -9.11
C GLY A 119 0.82 -0.30 -8.46
N ARG A 120 -0.41 -0.31 -7.93
CA ARG A 120 -1.04 0.78 -7.18
C ARG A 120 -1.81 0.20 -6.00
N LEU A 121 -1.83 0.97 -4.91
CA LEU A 121 -2.68 0.75 -3.74
C LEU A 121 -3.39 2.06 -3.37
N LEU A 122 -4.63 1.94 -2.87
CA LEU A 122 -5.48 3.04 -2.41
C LEU A 122 -5.99 2.76 -0.99
#